data_AF-A0A6M1ZYJ7-F1
#
_entry.id   AF-A0A6M1ZYJ7-F1
#
_cell.length_a   1.000
_cell.length_b   1.000
_cell.length_c   1.000
_cell.angle_alpha   90.00
_cell.angle_beta   90.00
_cell.angle_gamma   90.00
#
_symmetry.space_group_name_H-M   'P 1'
#
loop_
_entity.id
_entity.type
_entity.pdbx_description
1 polymer ?
#
loop_
_entity_poly.entity_id
_entity_poly.type
_entity_poly.pdbx_seq_one_letter_code
_entity_poly.pdbx_strand_id
1 'polypeptide(L)'
;MSKWIISLLLFLCTPYTIEAWLSEPPIEAQEQVAPYLMPEDHPIKPILDMIFGSSRITTDVNSMKQAGFYDTQLRKRGIVFARHVDTPGYVYKIVCDYSGHSWNKYEDTCRKQDEYIEFTGRIRKRNQITELIDFYQIDNFITPKKWLYPIPTEFEPFQNHTMIKKFYLLVAEDIDIIESPNCVYLWRELPDENLLNSYFLIIRDARLCDIGPPNQSFTKSGQLAFIDTKIWPDENFNINAPTGFLNNEMSAYWMLLVESNAENVN
;
A
#
# COMPACT_ATOMS: atom_id res chain seq x y z
N MET A 1 -62.65 -20.69 34.87
CA MET A 1 -61.41 -20.30 35.59
C MET A 1 -60.29 -21.19 35.10
N SER A 2 -59.44 -20.71 34.20
CA SER A 2 -58.25 -21.43 33.71
C SER A 2 -57.10 -20.44 33.66
N LYS A 3 -56.01 -20.78 34.35
CA LYS A 3 -54.79 -19.97 34.52
C LYS A 3 -53.90 -20.16 33.30
N TRP A 4 -53.62 -19.08 32.56
CA TRP A 4 -52.51 -19.05 31.61
C TRP A 4 -51.32 -18.35 32.28
N ILE A 5 -50.27 -19.11 32.57
CA ILE A 5 -48.96 -18.61 32.97
C ILE A 5 -48.19 -18.37 31.67
N ILE A 6 -48.02 -17.11 31.29
CA ILE A 6 -47.09 -16.71 30.23
C ILE A 6 -45.71 -16.67 30.86
N SER A 7 -44.87 -17.65 30.53
CA SER A 7 -43.43 -17.59 30.79
C SER A 7 -42.80 -16.55 29.87
N LEU A 8 -42.44 -15.40 30.44
CA LEU A 8 -41.65 -14.38 29.78
C LEU A 8 -40.18 -14.83 29.78
N LEU A 9 -39.75 -15.48 28.71
CA LEU A 9 -38.33 -15.75 28.45
C LEU A 9 -37.65 -14.42 28.07
N LEU A 10 -37.07 -13.75 29.07
CA LEU A 10 -36.11 -12.67 28.89
C LEU A 10 -34.83 -13.26 28.29
N PHE A 11 -34.73 -13.24 26.97
CA PHE A 11 -33.46 -13.38 26.27
C PHE A 11 -32.63 -12.14 26.59
N LEU A 12 -31.71 -12.25 27.56
CA LEU A 12 -30.60 -11.32 27.72
C LEU A 12 -29.60 -11.57 26.58
N CYS A 13 -29.97 -11.17 25.37
CA CYS A 13 -28.97 -10.83 24.36
C CYS A 13 -28.34 -9.53 24.82
N THR A 14 -27.13 -9.58 25.38
CA THR A 14 -26.31 -8.39 25.50
C THR A 14 -26.20 -7.79 24.11
N PRO A 15 -26.70 -6.56 23.84
CA PRO A 15 -26.46 -5.92 22.58
C PRO A 15 -24.95 -5.73 22.49
N TYR A 16 -24.30 -6.47 21.59
CA TYR A 16 -23.02 -6.04 21.07
C TYR A 16 -23.34 -4.71 20.38
N THR A 17 -23.02 -3.60 21.04
CA THR A 17 -23.56 -2.29 20.71
C THR A 17 -23.19 -1.93 19.28
N ILE A 18 -24.20 -1.54 18.52
CA ILE A 18 -24.10 -0.99 17.16
C ILE A 18 -23.14 0.23 17.12
N GLU A 19 -22.80 0.82 18.27
CA GLU A 19 -21.88 1.95 18.43
C GLU A 19 -20.47 1.72 17.86
N ALA A 20 -19.97 0.47 17.78
CA ALA A 20 -18.65 0.19 17.23
C ALA A 20 -18.55 0.39 15.70
N TRP A 21 -19.67 0.52 15.00
CA TRP A 21 -19.70 0.59 13.53
C TRP A 21 -19.66 2.03 12.99
N LEU A 22 -20.08 2.99 13.81
CA LEU A 22 -20.12 4.42 13.50
C LEU A 22 -18.86 5.17 13.92
N SER A 23 -17.89 4.51 14.54
CA SER A 23 -16.77 5.20 15.18
C SER A 23 -15.79 5.79 14.17
N GLU A 24 -15.30 6.98 14.48
CA GLU A 24 -14.06 7.53 13.94
C GLU A 24 -12.91 6.51 14.06
N PRO A 25 -11.84 6.65 13.25
CA PRO A 25 -10.64 5.86 13.45
C PRO A 25 -10.12 6.05 14.88
N PRO A 26 -9.53 5.02 15.52
CA PRO A 26 -8.93 5.14 16.85
C PRO A 26 -7.96 6.32 16.93
N ILE A 27 -7.87 7.01 18.08
CA ILE A 27 -6.99 8.17 18.26
C ILE A 27 -5.54 7.86 17.87
N GLU A 28 -5.03 6.70 18.27
CA GLU A 28 -3.69 6.24 17.89
C GLU A 28 -3.51 6.18 16.36
N ALA A 29 -4.54 5.72 15.63
CA ALA A 29 -4.51 5.71 14.18
C ALA A 29 -4.44 7.14 13.62
N GLN A 30 -5.24 8.06 14.16
CA GLN A 30 -5.25 9.47 13.76
C GLN A 30 -3.87 10.13 13.97
N GLU A 31 -3.25 9.92 15.12
CA GLU A 31 -1.92 10.44 15.44
C GLU A 31 -0.84 9.89 14.50
N GLN A 32 -0.89 8.60 14.19
CA GLN A 32 0.09 7.96 13.30
C GLN A 32 -0.03 8.42 11.84
N VAL A 33 -1.25 8.67 11.35
CA VAL A 33 -1.48 9.09 9.96
C VAL A 33 -1.31 10.58 9.74
N ALA A 34 -1.51 11.42 10.77
CA ALA A 34 -1.57 12.88 10.64
C ALA A 34 -0.42 13.49 9.83
N PRO A 35 0.86 13.07 10.00
CA PRO A 35 1.97 13.62 9.23
C PRO A 35 1.95 13.28 7.73
N TYR A 36 1.13 12.32 7.33
CA TYR A 36 1.08 11.76 5.98
C TYR A 36 -0.23 12.03 5.26
N LEU A 37 -1.16 12.77 5.88
CA LEU A 37 -2.41 13.16 5.26
C LEU A 37 -2.14 14.04 4.04
N MET A 38 -3.00 13.90 3.04
CA MET A 38 -3.00 14.77 1.86
C MET A 38 -3.24 16.23 2.30
N PRO A 39 -2.36 17.18 1.91
CA PRO A 39 -2.56 18.60 2.21
C PRO A 39 -3.87 19.16 1.64
N GLU A 40 -4.48 20.15 2.31
CA GLU A 40 -5.72 20.78 1.86
C GLU A 40 -5.58 21.50 0.51
N ASP A 41 -4.40 22.02 0.21
CA ASP A 41 -4.07 22.69 -1.05
C ASP A 41 -3.60 21.71 -2.16
N HIS A 42 -3.66 20.40 -1.91
CA HIS A 42 -3.26 19.40 -2.89
C HIS A 42 -4.20 19.41 -4.11
N PRO A 43 -3.67 19.42 -5.36
CA PRO A 43 -4.46 19.73 -6.56
C PRO A 43 -5.62 18.77 -6.83
N ILE A 44 -5.50 17.50 -6.42
CA ILE A 44 -6.58 16.51 -6.60
C ILE A 44 -7.48 16.34 -5.37
N LYS A 45 -7.17 16.97 -4.23
CA LYS A 45 -7.98 16.78 -3.02
C LYS A 45 -9.44 17.20 -3.21
N PRO A 46 -9.78 18.36 -3.82
CA PRO A 46 -11.17 18.73 -4.06
C PRO A 46 -11.93 17.72 -4.94
N ILE A 47 -11.22 17.07 -5.87
CA ILE A 47 -11.80 16.04 -6.75
C ILE A 47 -12.09 14.77 -5.95
N LEU A 48 -11.17 14.35 -5.07
CA LEU A 48 -11.40 13.23 -4.16
C LEU A 48 -12.55 13.51 -3.19
N ASP A 49 -12.62 14.73 -2.64
CA ASP A 49 -13.71 15.14 -1.75
C ASP A 49 -15.07 15.06 -2.46
N MET A 50 -15.14 15.42 -3.74
CA MET A 50 -16.36 15.24 -4.55
C MET A 50 -16.70 13.75 -4.78
N ILE A 51 -15.71 12.93 -5.13
CA ILE A 51 -15.89 11.50 -5.41
C ILE A 51 -16.36 10.76 -4.15
N PHE A 52 -15.64 10.91 -3.04
CA PHE A 52 -15.89 10.19 -1.78
C PHE A 52 -16.93 10.86 -0.88
N GLY A 53 -17.24 12.14 -1.11
CA GLY A 53 -18.24 12.90 -0.36
C GLY A 53 -19.69 12.71 -0.81
N SER A 54 -19.95 11.85 -1.81
CA SER A 54 -21.30 11.59 -2.31
C SER A 54 -21.84 10.22 -1.89
N SER A 55 -20.96 9.24 -1.72
CA SER A 55 -21.33 7.86 -1.39
C SER A 55 -20.10 7.04 -0.97
N ARG A 56 -20.36 5.88 -0.35
CA ARG A 56 -19.32 4.94 0.08
C ARG A 56 -18.81 4.06 -1.08
N ILE A 57 -18.10 4.66 -2.02
CA ILE A 57 -17.64 3.96 -3.23
C ILE A 57 -16.61 2.85 -2.96
N THR A 58 -15.97 2.84 -1.78
CA THR A 58 -15.03 1.79 -1.34
C THR A 58 -15.72 0.49 -0.94
N THR A 59 -17.04 0.40 -1.05
CA THR A 59 -17.82 -0.81 -0.72
C THR A 59 -17.26 -2.04 -1.43
N ASP A 60 -17.09 -1.97 -2.76
CA ASP A 60 -16.55 -3.03 -3.59
C ASP A 60 -15.97 -2.47 -4.91
N VAL A 61 -15.33 -3.35 -5.69
CA VAL A 61 -14.72 -3.00 -6.99
C VAL A 61 -15.74 -2.46 -8.00
N ASN A 62 -16.99 -2.94 -8.00
CA ASN A 62 -17.99 -2.48 -8.96
C ASN A 62 -18.43 -1.04 -8.65
N SER A 63 -18.62 -0.73 -7.37
CA SER A 63 -18.92 0.61 -6.88
C SER A 63 -17.81 1.59 -7.26
N MET A 64 -16.54 1.20 -7.10
CA MET A 64 -15.40 1.99 -7.56
C MET A 64 -15.43 2.23 -9.08
N LYS A 65 -15.70 1.19 -9.89
CA LYS A 65 -15.81 1.35 -11.35
C LYS A 65 -16.92 2.30 -11.76
N GLN A 66 -18.08 2.21 -11.12
CA GLN A 66 -19.21 3.13 -11.36
C GLN A 66 -18.86 4.57 -11.00
N ALA A 67 -18.00 4.77 -10.01
CA ALA A 67 -17.49 6.07 -9.61
C ALA A 67 -16.41 6.63 -10.55
N GLY A 68 -15.99 5.90 -11.61
CA GLY A 68 -15.00 6.38 -12.58
C GLY A 68 -13.59 5.80 -12.38
N PHE A 69 -13.39 4.89 -11.43
CA PHE A 69 -12.12 4.20 -11.28
C PHE A 69 -11.95 3.13 -12.36
N TYR A 70 -10.75 3.04 -12.93
CA TYR A 70 -10.37 2.03 -13.91
C TYR A 70 -9.05 1.35 -13.52
N ASP A 71 -8.62 0.37 -14.31
CA ASP A 71 -7.50 -0.52 -13.99
C ASP A 71 -7.61 -1.21 -12.62
N THR A 72 -8.84 -1.39 -12.14
CA THR A 72 -9.14 -1.99 -10.84
C THR A 72 -8.77 -3.48 -10.83
N GLN A 73 -7.51 -3.77 -10.50
CA GLN A 73 -7.03 -5.13 -10.36
C GLN A 73 -7.17 -5.55 -8.91
N LEU A 74 -8.08 -6.49 -8.64
CA LEU A 74 -8.16 -7.13 -7.33
C LEU A 74 -6.92 -8.00 -7.14
N ARG A 75 -6.08 -7.62 -6.18
CA ARG A 75 -4.90 -8.38 -5.78
C ARG A 75 -5.21 -9.19 -4.53
N LYS A 76 -4.21 -9.94 -4.07
CA LYS A 76 -4.27 -10.70 -2.81
C LYS A 76 -4.72 -9.76 -1.68
N ARG A 77 -5.48 -10.31 -0.71
CA ARG A 77 -5.96 -9.59 0.49
C ARG A 77 -6.95 -8.43 0.21
N GLY A 78 -7.68 -8.47 -0.90
CA GLY A 78 -8.73 -7.49 -1.17
C GLY A 78 -8.20 -6.08 -1.51
N ILE A 79 -6.91 -5.97 -1.82
CA ILE A 79 -6.30 -4.71 -2.23
C ILE A 79 -6.62 -4.48 -3.70
N VAL A 80 -7.17 -3.31 -4.00
CA VAL A 80 -7.45 -2.80 -5.34
C VAL A 80 -6.41 -1.75 -5.66
N PHE A 81 -5.68 -1.93 -6.75
CA PHE A 81 -4.95 -0.85 -7.40
C PHE A 81 -5.85 -0.25 -8.46
N ALA A 82 -5.98 1.07 -8.49
CA ALA A 82 -6.88 1.74 -9.41
C ALA A 82 -6.30 3.09 -9.87
N ARG A 83 -6.82 3.57 -10.99
CA ARG A 83 -6.67 4.94 -11.50
C ARG A 83 -8.03 5.59 -11.62
N HIS A 84 -8.09 6.90 -11.74
CA HIS A 84 -9.34 7.62 -11.92
C HIS A 84 -9.22 8.65 -13.04
N VAL A 85 -10.26 8.75 -13.87
CA VAL A 85 -10.25 9.56 -15.10
C VAL A 85 -10.03 11.05 -14.84
N ASP A 86 -10.56 11.56 -13.73
CA ASP A 86 -10.47 12.99 -13.36
C ASP A 86 -9.20 13.37 -12.61
N THR A 87 -8.35 12.40 -12.25
CA THR A 87 -7.08 12.64 -11.55
C THR A 87 -5.92 11.96 -12.29
N PRO A 88 -5.65 12.34 -13.55
CA PRO A 88 -4.54 11.78 -14.28
C PRO A 88 -3.22 12.05 -13.55
N GLY A 89 -2.27 11.11 -13.64
CA GLY A 89 -0.99 11.20 -12.94
C GLY A 89 -1.01 10.69 -11.50
N TYR A 90 -2.08 10.02 -11.06
CA TYR A 90 -2.19 9.41 -9.73
C TYR A 90 -2.68 7.97 -9.79
N VAL A 91 -2.19 7.17 -8.85
CA VAL A 91 -2.64 5.80 -8.59
C VAL A 91 -3.14 5.66 -7.15
N TYR A 92 -4.12 4.79 -6.98
CA TYR A 92 -4.79 4.56 -5.72
C TYR A 92 -4.61 3.11 -5.29
N LYS A 93 -4.24 2.91 -4.03
CA LYS A 93 -4.24 1.60 -3.38
C LYS A 93 -5.31 1.61 -2.31
N ILE A 94 -6.38 0.85 -2.56
CA ILE A 94 -7.62 0.88 -1.81
C ILE A 94 -7.89 -0.52 -1.27
N VAL A 95 -8.31 -0.62 -0.01
CA VAL A 95 -8.87 -1.85 0.53
C VAL A 95 -10.38 -1.67 0.56
N CYS A 96 -11.14 -2.53 -0.11
CA CYS A 96 -12.59 -2.41 -0.11
C CYS A 96 -13.19 -2.80 1.24
N ASP A 97 -14.33 -2.20 1.59
CA ASP A 97 -15.06 -2.50 2.82
C ASP A 97 -15.61 -3.94 2.81
N TYR A 98 -15.95 -4.44 1.62
CA TYR A 98 -16.31 -5.83 1.35
C TYR A 98 -15.34 -6.46 0.35
N SER A 99 -14.74 -7.58 0.72
CA SER A 99 -13.79 -8.30 -0.16
C SER A 99 -14.41 -9.50 -0.88
N GLY A 100 -15.63 -9.92 -0.53
CA GLY A 100 -16.32 -11.06 -1.16
C GLY A 100 -15.68 -12.44 -0.96
N HIS A 101 -14.54 -12.54 -0.26
CA HIS A 101 -13.86 -13.80 -0.02
C HIS A 101 -14.26 -14.37 1.34
N SER A 102 -14.56 -15.67 1.36
CA SER A 102 -14.55 -16.50 2.56
C SER A 102 -13.10 -16.54 3.07
N TRP A 103 -12.75 -15.54 3.87
CA TRP A 103 -11.46 -15.45 4.54
C TRP A 103 -11.23 -16.73 5.33
N ASN A 104 -10.13 -17.43 5.03
CA ASN A 104 -9.71 -18.50 5.93
C ASN A 104 -9.21 -17.86 7.24
N LYS A 105 -9.20 -18.63 8.33
CA LYS A 105 -8.84 -18.17 9.69
C LYS A 105 -7.47 -17.46 9.78
N TYR A 106 -6.57 -17.66 8.80
CA TYR A 106 -5.27 -16.98 8.74
C TYR A 106 -5.35 -15.57 8.16
N GLU A 107 -6.28 -15.31 7.22
CA GLU A 107 -6.53 -13.97 6.67
C GLU A 107 -7.34 -13.06 7.60
N ASP A 108 -7.90 -13.61 8.68
CA ASP A 108 -8.56 -12.87 9.76
C ASP A 108 -7.56 -11.95 10.53
N THR A 109 -6.26 -12.25 10.48
CA THR A 109 -5.21 -11.34 10.97
C THR A 109 -5.07 -10.09 10.10
N CYS A 110 -5.36 -10.19 8.80
CA CYS A 110 -5.41 -9.05 7.88
C CYS A 110 -6.69 -8.20 8.07
N ARG A 111 -7.76 -8.73 8.69
CA ARG A 111 -8.87 -7.88 9.20
C ARG A 111 -8.40 -6.95 10.33
N LYS A 112 -7.46 -7.41 11.15
CA LYS A 112 -6.94 -6.70 12.33
C LYS A 112 -5.71 -5.87 12.05
N GLN A 113 -5.03 -6.10 10.92
CA GLN A 113 -3.99 -5.20 10.48
C GLN A 113 -4.66 -3.91 10.03
N ASP A 114 -4.50 -2.93 10.91
CA ASP A 114 -4.64 -1.51 10.66
C ASP A 114 -3.96 -1.15 9.33
N GLU A 115 -4.75 -1.07 8.26
CA GLU A 115 -4.27 -0.75 6.90
C GLU A 115 -3.49 0.56 6.86
N TYR A 116 -3.83 1.48 7.77
CA TYR A 116 -3.11 2.73 7.95
C TYR A 116 -1.67 2.50 8.41
N ILE A 117 -1.36 1.46 9.19
CA ILE A 117 0.02 1.11 9.56
C ILE A 117 0.80 0.69 8.31
N GLU A 118 0.22 -0.16 7.46
CA GLU A 118 0.85 -0.58 6.21
C GLU A 118 1.06 0.61 5.27
N PHE A 119 0.07 1.49 5.11
CA PHE A 119 0.19 2.65 4.24
C PHE A 119 1.16 3.70 4.79
N THR A 120 1.12 4.04 6.07
CA THR A 120 2.10 4.95 6.70
C THR A 120 3.51 4.38 6.61
N GLY A 121 3.69 3.08 6.81
CA GLY A 121 4.98 2.41 6.65
C GLY A 121 5.57 2.57 5.25
N ARG A 122 4.73 2.51 4.21
CA ARG A 122 5.15 2.75 2.82
C ARG A 122 5.58 4.19 2.57
N ILE A 123 4.89 5.16 3.18
CA ILE A 123 5.25 6.58 3.05
C ILE A 123 6.57 6.85 3.78
N ARG A 124 6.73 6.32 5.00
CA ARG A 124 7.99 6.39 5.77
C ARG A 124 9.15 5.80 5.00
N LYS A 125 8.99 4.60 4.44
CA LYS A 125 10.05 3.94 3.67
C LYS A 125 10.39 4.72 2.41
N ARG A 126 9.39 5.28 1.73
CA ARG A 126 9.60 6.20 0.61
C ARG A 126 10.47 7.39 1.02
N ASN A 127 10.14 8.05 2.12
CA ASN A 127 10.89 9.23 2.60
C ASN A 127 12.34 8.87 2.93
N GLN A 128 12.57 7.74 3.61
CA GLN A 128 13.91 7.24 3.89
C GLN A 128 14.72 7.01 2.60
N ILE A 129 14.12 6.41 1.56
CA ILE A 129 14.80 6.19 0.28
C ILE A 129 15.12 7.54 -0.39
N THR A 130 14.19 8.51 -0.37
CA THR A 130 14.45 9.85 -0.89
C THR A 130 15.62 10.53 -0.18
N GLU A 131 15.68 10.47 1.15
CA GLU A 131 16.80 11.01 1.93
C GLU A 131 18.14 10.36 1.55
N LEU A 132 18.15 9.04 1.30
CA LEU A 132 19.36 8.34 0.86
C LEU A 132 19.77 8.71 -0.56
N ILE A 133 18.80 8.87 -1.47
CA ILE A 133 19.04 9.35 -2.85
C ILE A 133 19.72 10.72 -2.80
N ASP A 134 19.20 11.64 -1.99
CA ASP A 134 19.75 12.99 -1.81
C ASP A 134 21.14 12.95 -1.15
N PHE A 135 21.29 12.15 -0.09
CA PHE A 135 22.55 11.99 0.64
C PHE A 135 23.68 11.47 -0.23
N TYR A 136 23.40 10.46 -1.07
CA TYR A 136 24.37 9.86 -1.98
C TYR A 136 24.47 10.58 -3.33
N GLN A 137 23.65 11.62 -3.57
CA GLN A 137 23.62 12.39 -4.82
C GLN A 137 23.40 11.51 -6.05
N ILE A 138 22.35 10.68 -6.00
CA ILE A 138 22.07 9.68 -7.03
C ILE A 138 20.93 10.13 -7.95
N ASP A 139 21.22 10.43 -9.22
CA ASP A 139 20.20 10.98 -10.15
C ASP A 139 19.35 9.92 -10.88
N ASN A 140 19.81 8.67 -10.90
CA ASN A 140 19.18 7.59 -11.67
C ASN A 140 18.00 6.90 -10.95
N PHE A 141 17.63 7.37 -9.75
CA PHE A 141 16.52 6.84 -8.98
C PHE A 141 15.38 7.85 -8.80
N ILE A 142 14.17 7.32 -8.64
CA ILE A 142 12.99 8.11 -8.31
C ILE A 142 12.08 7.36 -7.34
N THR A 143 11.34 8.09 -6.52
CA THR A 143 10.29 7.53 -5.68
C THR A 143 9.02 8.37 -5.86
N PRO A 144 7.85 7.74 -6.11
CA PRO A 144 6.63 8.51 -6.26
C PRO A 144 6.22 9.06 -4.90
N LYS A 145 5.78 10.32 -4.86
CA LYS A 145 5.18 10.87 -3.65
C LYS A 145 3.91 10.10 -3.28
N LYS A 146 3.64 10.06 -1.99
CA LYS A 146 2.57 9.26 -1.41
C LYS A 146 1.89 10.02 -0.28
N TRP A 147 0.57 9.90 -0.21
CA TRP A 147 -0.27 10.54 0.80
C TRP A 147 -1.38 9.60 1.24
N LEU A 148 -1.90 9.85 2.43
CA LEU A 148 -3.13 9.26 2.91
C LEU A 148 -4.30 10.20 2.65
N TYR A 149 -5.33 9.69 2.00
CA TYR A 149 -6.59 10.40 1.86
C TYR A 149 -7.61 9.79 2.85
N PRO A 150 -8.24 10.61 3.73
CA PRO A 150 -9.25 10.13 4.65
C PRO A 150 -10.58 9.87 3.92
N ILE A 151 -11.19 8.72 4.16
CA ILE A 151 -12.47 8.35 3.57
C ILE A 151 -13.60 8.83 4.50
N PRO A 152 -14.56 9.64 4.02
CA PRO A 152 -15.70 10.08 4.83
C PRO A 152 -16.46 8.92 5.47
N THR A 153 -16.83 9.09 6.74
CA THR A 153 -17.49 8.05 7.56
C THR A 153 -19.01 8.13 7.54
N GLU A 154 -19.57 9.22 6.98
CA GLU A 154 -20.99 9.58 6.99
C GLU A 154 -21.86 8.70 6.09
N PHE A 155 -21.25 8.07 5.07
CA PHE A 155 -21.94 7.20 4.13
C PHE A 155 -21.83 5.75 4.59
N GLU A 156 -22.84 5.26 5.32
CA GLU A 156 -22.88 3.87 5.78
C GLU A 156 -23.67 2.96 4.83
N PRO A 157 -23.05 1.89 4.29
CA PRO A 157 -23.79 0.81 3.65
C PRO A 157 -24.17 -0.31 4.64
N PHE A 158 -23.89 -0.18 5.94
CA PHE A 158 -23.71 -1.35 6.81
C PHE A 158 -25.00 -1.88 7.46
N GLN A 159 -25.80 -2.64 6.70
CA GLN A 159 -26.77 -3.56 7.30
C GLN A 159 -26.20 -4.96 7.57
N ASN A 160 -24.97 -5.25 7.12
CA ASN A 160 -24.42 -6.61 7.12
C ASN A 160 -23.09 -6.72 7.88
N HIS A 161 -23.00 -7.71 8.77
CA HIS A 161 -21.91 -7.97 9.72
C HIS A 161 -20.59 -8.44 9.09
N THR A 162 -20.54 -8.55 7.76
CA THR A 162 -19.39 -9.06 6.99
C THR A 162 -18.50 -7.96 6.43
N MET A 163 -18.91 -6.69 6.50
CA MET A 163 -18.14 -5.56 6.02
C MET A 163 -17.23 -5.02 7.12
N ILE A 164 -16.11 -4.39 6.75
CA ILE A 164 -15.21 -3.70 7.69
C ILE A 164 -14.96 -2.31 7.13
N LYS A 165 -15.32 -1.29 7.91
CA LYS A 165 -15.14 0.11 7.51
C LYS A 165 -13.66 0.45 7.40
N LYS A 166 -13.26 0.96 6.23
CA LYS A 166 -11.91 1.48 5.97
C LYS A 166 -11.85 2.99 6.17
N PHE A 167 -10.72 3.51 6.64
CA PHE A 167 -10.64 4.93 7.01
C PHE A 167 -9.75 5.73 6.08
N TYR A 168 -8.82 5.07 5.42
CA TYR A 168 -7.84 5.73 4.57
C TYR A 168 -7.61 4.94 3.31
N LEU A 169 -7.23 5.65 2.25
CA LEU A 169 -6.61 5.06 1.07
C LEU A 169 -5.23 5.68 0.85
N LEU A 170 -4.36 4.95 0.18
CA LEU A 170 -3.04 5.45 -0.21
C LEU A 170 -3.13 6.01 -1.63
N VAL A 171 -2.80 7.29 -1.77
CA VAL A 171 -2.63 7.99 -3.04
C VAL A 171 -1.14 8.05 -3.35
N ALA A 172 -0.74 7.77 -4.59
CA ALA A 172 0.63 7.98 -5.04
C ALA A 172 0.67 8.64 -6.42
N GLU A 173 1.75 9.34 -6.72
CA GLU A 173 2.04 9.80 -8.09
C GLU A 173 2.19 8.60 -9.04
N ASP A 174 1.64 8.73 -10.26
CA ASP A 174 1.90 7.82 -11.37
C ASP A 174 3.14 8.32 -12.12
N ILE A 175 4.26 7.61 -11.97
CA ILE A 175 5.58 7.97 -12.51
C ILE A 175 5.92 7.21 -13.80
N ASP A 176 4.89 6.74 -14.52
CA ASP A 176 4.96 6.13 -15.84
C ASP A 176 6.00 4.99 -15.95
N ILE A 177 5.77 3.95 -15.15
CA ILE A 177 6.65 2.80 -15.05
C ILE A 177 6.50 1.85 -16.24
N ILE A 178 7.57 1.13 -16.54
CA ILE A 178 7.57 0.02 -17.48
C ILE A 178 6.92 -1.20 -16.81
N GLU A 179 5.90 -1.75 -17.43
CA GLU A 179 5.15 -2.89 -16.88
C GLU A 179 5.98 -4.19 -16.86
N SER A 180 5.66 -5.08 -15.92
CA SER A 180 6.22 -6.44 -15.85
C SER A 180 5.47 -7.33 -16.86
N PRO A 181 6.07 -7.72 -17.99
CA PRO A 181 7.35 -8.44 -18.01
C PRO A 181 8.55 -7.66 -18.56
N ASN A 182 8.33 -6.52 -19.22
CA ASN A 182 9.41 -5.76 -19.87
C ASN A 182 10.43 -5.25 -18.85
N CYS A 183 9.99 -4.87 -17.65
CA CYS A 183 10.91 -4.47 -16.60
C CYS A 183 11.86 -5.60 -16.15
N VAL A 184 11.39 -6.85 -16.10
CA VAL A 184 12.23 -8.00 -15.74
C VAL A 184 13.30 -8.21 -16.80
N TYR A 185 12.95 -8.02 -18.08
CA TYR A 185 13.90 -8.07 -19.17
C TYR A 185 14.98 -6.99 -19.03
N LEU A 186 14.61 -5.74 -18.72
CA LEU A 186 15.59 -4.66 -18.51
C LEU A 186 16.56 -4.94 -17.36
N TRP A 187 16.08 -5.51 -16.26
CA TRP A 187 16.95 -5.95 -15.16
C TRP A 187 17.96 -7.02 -15.58
N ARG A 188 17.54 -7.96 -16.44
CA ARG A 188 18.43 -9.01 -16.97
C ARG A 188 19.46 -8.45 -17.95
N GLU A 189 19.07 -7.51 -18.79
CA GLU A 189 19.97 -6.89 -19.77
C GLU A 189 20.83 -5.77 -19.16
N LEU A 190 20.70 -5.48 -17.87
CA LEU A 190 21.43 -4.40 -17.20
C LEU A 190 22.95 -4.65 -17.29
N PRO A 191 23.75 -3.74 -17.87
CA PRO A 191 25.21 -3.86 -17.91
C PRO A 191 25.91 -2.78 -17.05
N ASP A 192 25.17 -2.10 -16.17
CA ASP A 192 25.64 -0.90 -15.48
C ASP A 192 25.99 -1.16 -14.02
N GLU A 193 27.28 -1.33 -13.75
CA GLU A 193 27.85 -1.48 -12.41
C GLU A 193 27.60 -0.24 -11.53
N ASN A 194 27.58 0.97 -12.09
CA ASN A 194 27.36 2.18 -11.31
C ASN A 194 25.92 2.24 -10.80
N LEU A 195 24.94 1.88 -11.64
CA LEU A 195 23.56 1.72 -11.19
C LEU A 195 23.46 0.69 -10.07
N LEU A 196 24.16 -0.45 -10.17
CA LEU A 196 24.15 -1.48 -9.13
C LEU A 196 24.82 -1.03 -7.82
N ASN A 197 25.91 -0.26 -7.90
CA ASN A 197 26.53 0.33 -6.72
C ASN A 197 25.56 1.25 -5.98
N SER A 198 24.94 2.17 -6.71
CA SER A 198 23.93 3.09 -6.17
C SER A 198 22.72 2.31 -5.61
N TYR A 199 22.28 1.25 -6.30
CA TYR A 199 21.18 0.40 -5.86
C TYR A 199 21.50 -0.35 -4.57
N PHE A 200 22.73 -0.88 -4.46
CA PHE A 200 23.25 -1.55 -3.29
C PHE A 200 23.25 -0.63 -2.06
N LEU A 201 23.74 0.60 -2.20
CA LEU A 201 23.75 1.59 -1.11
C LEU A 201 22.33 1.82 -0.56
N ILE A 202 21.35 2.02 -1.45
CA ILE A 202 19.96 2.25 -1.04
C ILE A 202 19.37 1.01 -0.36
N ILE A 203 19.50 -0.18 -0.96
CA ILE A 203 18.94 -1.40 -0.37
C ILE A 203 19.53 -1.66 1.02
N ARG A 204 20.85 -1.56 1.15
CA ARG A 204 21.58 -1.81 2.40
C ARG A 204 21.09 -0.87 3.49
N ASP A 205 21.10 0.43 3.23
CA ASP A 205 20.85 1.44 4.26
C ASP A 205 19.36 1.64 4.54
N ALA A 206 18.50 1.42 3.55
CA ALA A 206 17.05 1.42 3.76
C ALA A 206 16.53 0.08 4.28
N ARG A 207 17.36 -0.97 4.36
CA ARG A 207 16.97 -2.35 4.73
C ARG A 207 15.73 -2.83 3.96
N LEU A 208 15.73 -2.69 2.62
CA LEU A 208 14.58 -3.05 1.80
C LEU A 208 14.35 -4.57 1.80
N CYS A 209 13.12 -5.02 2.04
CA CYS A 209 12.80 -6.44 2.10
C CYS A 209 11.98 -6.91 0.88
N ASP A 210 11.33 -6.01 0.16
CA ASP A 210 10.50 -6.29 -1.00
C ASP A 210 11.21 -5.93 -2.31
N ILE A 211 12.41 -6.51 -2.44
CA ILE A 211 13.32 -6.33 -3.57
C ILE A 211 12.87 -7.20 -4.76
N GLY A 212 12.61 -6.58 -5.89
CA GLY A 212 12.27 -7.23 -7.14
C GLY A 212 11.75 -6.24 -8.20
N PRO A 213 11.82 -6.62 -9.50
CA PRO A 213 11.35 -5.77 -10.61
C PRO A 213 9.94 -5.20 -10.46
N PRO A 214 8.94 -5.89 -9.86
CA PRO A 214 7.61 -5.29 -9.69
C PRO A 214 7.54 -4.09 -8.72
N ASN A 215 8.51 -3.99 -7.79
CA ASN A 215 8.57 -2.93 -6.79
C ASN A 215 9.69 -1.91 -7.07
N GLN A 216 10.72 -2.34 -7.83
CA GLN A 216 11.78 -1.50 -8.36
C GLN A 216 11.75 -1.57 -9.89
N SER A 217 10.88 -0.77 -10.51
CA SER A 217 10.68 -0.78 -11.96
C SER A 217 11.42 0.36 -12.64
N PHE A 218 11.84 0.19 -13.88
CA PHE A 218 12.29 1.32 -14.69
C PHE A 218 11.10 2.20 -15.10
N THR A 219 11.27 3.51 -15.10
CA THR A 219 10.35 4.47 -15.73
C THR A 219 10.57 4.50 -17.23
N LYS A 220 9.62 5.04 -17.99
CA LYS A 220 9.82 5.29 -19.43
C LYS A 220 10.94 6.30 -19.72
N SER A 221 11.32 7.14 -18.74
CA SER A 221 12.47 8.04 -18.82
C SER A 221 13.82 7.37 -18.52
N GLY A 222 13.81 6.10 -18.11
CA GLY A 222 15.03 5.31 -17.84
C GLY A 222 15.53 5.35 -16.39
N GLN A 223 14.86 6.06 -15.49
CA GLN A 223 15.19 6.04 -14.05
C GLN A 223 14.64 4.75 -13.40
N LEU A 224 15.30 4.25 -12.36
CA LEU A 224 14.78 3.14 -11.57
C LEU A 224 13.91 3.67 -10.40
N ALA A 225 12.66 3.22 -10.36
CA ALA A 225 11.64 3.71 -9.45
C ALA A 225 11.37 2.76 -8.28
N PHE A 226 11.42 3.24 -7.03
CA PHE A 226 10.98 2.49 -5.85
C PHE A 226 9.49 2.75 -5.57
N ILE A 227 8.61 1.87 -6.07
CA ILE A 227 7.17 2.12 -6.13
C ILE A 227 6.47 1.71 -4.83
N ASP A 228 6.57 0.44 -4.45
CA ASP A 228 5.75 -0.19 -3.41
C ASP A 228 6.62 -0.83 -2.33
N THR A 229 7.47 -0.04 -1.67
CA THR A 229 8.38 -0.52 -0.60
C THR A 229 7.70 -0.56 0.77
N LYS A 230 7.83 -1.66 1.50
CA LYS A 230 7.26 -1.89 2.83
C LYS A 230 8.30 -1.81 3.94
N ILE A 231 7.82 -1.55 5.15
CA ILE A 231 8.57 -1.84 6.38
C ILE A 231 8.26 -3.30 6.74
N TRP A 232 9.30 -4.12 6.83
CA TRP A 232 9.23 -5.46 7.39
C TRP A 232 10.18 -5.55 8.58
N PRO A 233 9.97 -6.51 9.51
CA PRO A 233 10.98 -6.83 10.50
C PRO A 233 12.30 -7.20 9.80
N ASP A 234 13.43 -6.77 10.38
CA ASP A 234 14.77 -6.92 9.80
C ASP A 234 15.14 -8.37 9.43
N GLU A 235 14.51 -9.36 10.07
CA GLU A 235 14.68 -10.79 9.76
C GLU A 235 14.33 -11.16 8.31
N ASN A 236 13.56 -10.31 7.60
CA ASN A 236 13.18 -10.53 6.19
C ASN A 236 14.12 -9.81 5.21
N PHE A 237 15.15 -9.12 5.70
CA PHE A 237 16.10 -8.43 4.85
C PHE A 237 16.96 -9.44 4.09
N ASN A 238 16.83 -9.45 2.76
CA ASN A 238 17.61 -10.32 1.89
C ASN A 238 18.39 -9.49 0.87
N ILE A 239 19.59 -9.07 1.25
CA ILE A 239 20.49 -8.32 0.38
C ILE A 239 20.83 -9.07 -0.92
N ASN A 240 20.70 -10.41 -0.96
CA ASN A 240 21.01 -11.21 -2.14
C ASN A 240 19.83 -11.36 -3.12
N ALA A 241 18.65 -10.81 -2.80
CA ALA A 241 17.47 -10.90 -3.66
C ALA A 241 17.70 -10.46 -5.13
N PRO A 242 18.53 -9.43 -5.43
CA PRO A 242 18.80 -9.02 -6.82
C PRO A 242 19.37 -10.09 -7.73
N THR A 243 20.14 -11.03 -7.19
CA THR A 243 20.74 -12.13 -7.97
C THR A 243 19.70 -13.00 -8.70
N GLY A 244 18.45 -13.01 -8.24
CA GLY A 244 17.36 -13.77 -8.89
C GLY A 244 16.86 -13.17 -10.21
N PHE A 245 17.20 -11.91 -10.52
CA PHE A 245 16.70 -11.22 -11.70
C PHE A 245 17.76 -10.47 -12.52
N LEU A 246 19.02 -10.45 -12.08
CA LEU A 246 20.17 -9.98 -12.85
C LEU A 246 20.67 -11.06 -13.82
N ASN A 247 21.46 -10.67 -14.84
CA ASN A 247 22.26 -11.64 -15.61
C ASN A 247 23.40 -12.22 -14.76
N ASN A 248 24.10 -13.23 -15.28
CA ASN A 248 25.17 -13.93 -14.56
C ASN A 248 26.33 -13.00 -14.18
N GLU A 249 26.72 -12.09 -15.07
CA GLU A 249 27.84 -11.17 -14.85
C GLU A 249 27.52 -10.17 -13.73
N MET A 250 26.37 -9.50 -13.82
CA MET A 250 25.90 -8.56 -12.81
C MET A 250 25.52 -9.24 -11.49
N SER A 251 25.07 -10.50 -11.52
CA SER A 251 24.86 -11.28 -10.30
C SER A 251 26.18 -11.56 -9.59
N ALA A 252 27.23 -11.92 -10.33
CA ALA A 252 28.56 -12.11 -9.77
C ALA A 252 29.11 -10.79 -9.20
N TYR A 253 28.95 -9.68 -9.92
CA TYR A 253 29.31 -8.35 -9.45
C TYR A 253 28.58 -7.98 -8.15
N TRP A 254 27.25 -8.18 -8.10
CA TRP A 254 26.45 -7.94 -6.90
C TRP A 254 26.96 -8.72 -5.68
N MET A 255 27.30 -10.00 -5.86
CA MET A 255 27.85 -10.81 -4.78
C MET A 255 29.20 -10.26 -4.27
N LEU A 256 30.06 -9.76 -5.15
CA LEU A 256 31.30 -9.08 -4.77
C LEU A 256 31.05 -7.80 -3.98
N LEU A 257 30.02 -7.01 -4.34
CA LEU A 257 29.64 -5.82 -3.56
C LEU A 257 29.19 -6.18 -2.15
N VAL A 258 28.36 -7.21 -2.02
CA VAL A 258 27.88 -7.71 -0.72
C VAL A 258 29.05 -8.19 0.13
N GLU A 259 29.94 -9.01 -0.43
CA GLU A 259 31.11 -9.57 0.28
C GLU A 259 32.08 -8.48 0.72
N SER A 260 32.40 -7.53 -0.17
CA SER A 260 33.31 -6.41 0.13
C SER A 260 32.78 -5.45 1.19
N ASN A 261 31.48 -5.53 1.51
CA ASN A 261 30.81 -4.70 2.50
C ASN A 261 30.21 -5.54 3.65
N ALA A 262 30.64 -6.78 3.84
CA ALA A 262 30.01 -7.71 4.79
C ALA A 262 29.94 -7.17 6.23
N GLU A 263 30.92 -6.37 6.67
CA GLU A 263 30.93 -5.73 8.00
C GLU A 263 29.82 -4.68 8.17
N ASN A 264 29.32 -4.10 7.08
CA ASN A 264 28.28 -3.06 7.06
C ASN A 264 26.87 -3.61 6.76
N VAL A 265 26.75 -4.91 6.47
CA VAL A 265 25.49 -5.56 6.06
C VAL A 265 24.86 -6.35 7.23
N ASN A 266 25.69 -6.87 8.14
CA ASN A 266 25.25 -7.57 9.35
C ASN A 266 24.76 -6.57 10.40
#